data_AF-A0A957BFD9-F1
#
_entry.id   AF-A0A957BFD9-F1
#
_cell.length_a   1.000
_cell.length_b   1.000
_cell.length_c   1.000
_cell.angle_alpha   90.00
_cell.angle_beta   90.00
_cell.angle_gamma   90.00
#
_symmetry.space_group_name_H-M   'P 1'
#
loop_
_entity.id
_entity.type
_entity.pdbx_description
1 polymer ?
#
loop_
_entity_poly.entity_id
_entity_poly.type
_entity_poly.pdbx_seq_one_letter_code
_entity_poly.pdbx_strand_id
1 'polypeptide(L)'
;MKRIFRSRQGWSEFLYLVVGLILGLLVRTFLDSIAPATAGDLLRDLLPEAVGITFTVLILDRLNSAREERQLKDMLIRRAHSRYNHTALEAIEDMRVLGYLEEGLLAGRELRGSNWQSANLYKADLTDSDLTNAVLKNADFVHSNLRNAKVNEKQLMQTETMYGAVMPDGKKYDGRYNLAGDFAYAKRSNVDIGSPEDMALWYGVALDVYLKGQQWARDNLPDYQQPRG
;
A
#
# COMPACT_ATOMS: atom_id res chain seq x y z
N MET A 1 11.42 -11.85 5.65
CA MET A 1 12.10 -10.91 6.58
C MET A 1 11.33 -9.61 6.61
N LYS A 2 10.29 -9.58 7.46
CA LYS A 2 9.27 -8.53 7.56
C LYS A 2 9.60 -7.61 8.74
N ARG A 3 9.28 -6.32 8.58
CA ARG A 3 9.00 -5.30 9.63
C ARG A 3 10.14 -4.96 10.60
N ILE A 4 11.02 -4.01 10.23
CA ILE A 4 11.78 -3.23 11.24
C ILE A 4 11.86 -1.71 10.94
N PHE A 5 11.56 -1.19 9.74
CA PHE A 5 11.95 0.19 9.42
C PHE A 5 11.00 1.34 9.77
N ARG A 6 9.96 1.14 10.60
CA ARG A 6 9.04 2.23 11.01
C ARG A 6 9.15 2.72 12.46
N SER A 7 10.15 2.27 13.24
CA SER A 7 10.32 2.74 14.64
C SER A 7 11.51 3.68 14.87
N ARG A 8 12.41 3.91 13.90
CA ARG A 8 13.62 4.71 14.15
C ARG A 8 13.36 6.19 14.44
N GLN A 9 12.29 6.77 13.90
CA GLN A 9 12.00 8.20 14.04
C GLN A 9 11.55 8.58 15.47
N GLY A 10 10.73 7.73 16.11
CA GLY A 10 10.30 7.95 17.50
C GLY A 10 11.45 7.85 18.51
N TRP A 11 12.44 6.99 18.25
CA TRP A 11 13.61 6.84 19.11
C TRP A 11 14.57 8.04 19.00
N SER A 12 14.77 8.62 17.81
CA SER A 12 15.58 9.83 17.67
C SER A 12 14.92 11.04 18.33
N GLU A 13 13.60 11.16 18.27
CA GLU A 13 12.87 12.28 18.89
C GLU A 13 12.82 12.17 20.42
N PHE A 14 12.60 10.97 20.96
CA PHE A 14 12.76 10.72 22.39
C PHE A 14 14.20 11.02 22.85
N LEU A 15 15.20 10.65 22.03
CA LEU A 15 16.59 10.97 22.29
C LEU A 15 16.82 12.50 22.30
N TYR A 16 16.25 13.27 21.36
CA TYR A 16 16.37 14.73 21.37
C TYR A 16 15.69 15.37 22.58
N LEU A 17 14.55 14.85 23.04
CA LEU A 17 13.90 15.34 24.25
C LEU A 17 14.73 15.04 25.51
N VAL A 18 15.24 13.81 25.62
CA VAL A 18 16.09 13.39 26.75
C VAL A 18 17.41 14.16 26.73
N VAL A 19 18.05 14.29 25.58
CA VAL A 19 19.29 15.07 25.40
C VAL A 19 19.04 16.55 25.66
N GLY A 20 17.92 17.12 25.19
CA GLY A 20 17.54 18.51 25.45
C GLY A 20 17.30 18.78 26.94
N LEU A 21 16.66 17.84 27.64
CA LEU A 21 16.43 17.93 29.09
C LEU A 21 17.72 17.78 29.89
N ILE A 22 18.59 16.83 29.50
CA ILE A 22 19.92 16.64 30.10
C ILE A 22 20.81 17.87 29.84
N LEU A 23 20.84 18.40 28.62
CA LEU A 23 21.57 19.62 28.27
C LEU A 23 21.04 20.82 29.04
N GLY A 24 19.72 20.99 29.16
CA GLY A 24 19.12 22.06 29.97
C GLY A 24 19.54 21.99 31.44
N LEU A 25 19.58 20.79 32.02
CA LEU A 25 20.07 20.57 33.39
C LEU A 25 21.58 20.83 33.50
N LEU A 26 22.39 20.35 32.56
CA LEU A 26 23.85 20.53 32.55
C LEU A 26 24.23 22.00 32.35
N VAL A 27 23.61 22.69 31.40
CA VAL A 27 23.80 24.12 31.13
C VAL A 27 23.42 24.94 32.36
N ARG A 28 22.32 24.61 33.05
CA ARG A 28 21.96 25.22 34.32
C ARG A 28 23.07 25.06 35.36
N THR A 29 23.54 23.82 35.61
CA THR A 29 24.59 23.56 36.61
C THR A 29 25.92 24.22 36.27
N PHE A 30 26.26 24.30 34.98
CA PHE A 30 27.46 24.95 34.50
C PHE A 30 27.38 26.47 34.66
N LEU A 31 26.28 27.10 34.25
CA LEU A 31 26.10 28.55 34.38
C LEU A 31 26.08 29.01 35.84
N ASP A 32 25.47 28.22 36.73
CA ASP A 32 25.51 28.48 38.18
C ASP A 32 26.95 28.53 38.74
N SER A 33 27.92 27.90 38.07
CA SER A 33 29.32 27.85 38.50
C SER A 33 30.21 28.97 37.93
N ILE A 34 29.78 29.66 36.87
CA ILE A 34 30.63 30.64 36.15
C ILE A 34 29.97 31.99 35.86
N ALA A 35 28.64 32.10 35.94
CA ALA A 35 27.92 33.31 35.57
C ALA A 35 27.86 34.32 36.74
N PRO A 36 28.05 35.63 36.49
CA PRO A 36 27.77 36.65 37.49
C PRO A 36 26.28 36.58 37.90
N ALA A 37 25.98 36.85 39.18
CA ALA A 37 24.65 36.62 39.79
C ALA A 37 23.48 37.15 38.94
N THR A 38 23.66 38.30 38.29
CA THR A 38 22.65 38.94 37.42
C THR A 38 22.38 38.21 36.10
N ALA A 39 23.39 37.56 35.50
CA ALA A 39 23.22 36.77 34.27
C ALA A 39 22.68 35.36 34.57
N GLY A 40 23.04 34.80 35.74
CA GLY A 40 22.51 33.52 36.22
C GLY A 40 21.01 33.58 36.49
N ASP A 41 20.52 34.66 37.12
CA ASP A 41 19.10 34.85 37.42
C ASP A 41 18.26 35.00 36.15
N LEU A 42 18.72 35.82 35.19
CA LEU A 42 18.02 35.99 33.90
C LEU A 42 17.91 34.67 33.12
N LEU A 43 18.95 33.83 33.11
CA LEU A 43 18.91 32.53 32.43
C LEU A 43 18.08 31.49 33.19
N ARG A 44 18.03 31.54 34.53
CA ARG A 44 17.17 30.66 35.34
C ARG A 44 15.68 30.89 35.07
N ASP A 45 15.28 32.13 34.81
CA ASP A 45 13.90 32.48 34.49
C ASP A 45 13.54 32.10 33.04
N LEU A 46 14.47 32.28 32.09
CA LEU A 46 14.21 32.03 30.66
C LEU A 46 14.33 30.55 30.25
N LEU A 47 15.16 29.75 30.92
CA LEU A 47 15.41 28.35 30.51
C LEU A 47 14.16 27.46 30.55
N PRO A 48 13.31 27.48 31.61
CA PRO A 48 12.08 26.70 31.64
C PRO A 48 11.11 27.09 30.51
N GLU A 49 11.02 28.37 30.18
CA GLU A 49 10.18 28.88 29.09
C GLU A 49 10.70 28.39 27.72
N ALA A 50 12.01 28.48 27.48
CA ALA A 50 12.64 28.02 26.23
C ALA A 50 12.45 26.50 25.99
N VAL A 51 12.52 25.70 27.05
CA VAL A 51 12.24 24.25 26.98
C VAL A 51 10.75 24.00 26.70
N GLY A 52 9.86 24.73 27.38
CA GLY A 52 8.41 24.64 27.16
C GLY A 52 8.00 25.01 25.73
N ILE A 53 8.58 26.06 25.16
CA ILE A 53 8.35 26.49 23.78
C ILE A 53 8.84 25.41 22.81
N THR A 54 10.07 24.92 22.98
CA THR A 54 10.64 23.87 22.11
C THR A 54 9.78 22.62 22.11
N PHE A 55 9.34 22.18 23.29
CA PHE A 55 8.42 21.05 23.44
C PHE A 55 7.09 21.30 22.75
N THR A 56 6.52 22.49 22.92
CA THR A 56 5.27 22.90 22.25
C THR A 56 5.40 22.86 20.73
N VAL A 57 6.48 23.42 20.18
CA VAL A 57 6.75 23.42 18.73
C VAL A 57 6.88 22.00 18.20
N LEU A 58 7.63 21.11 18.87
CA LEU A 58 7.77 19.71 18.46
C LEU A 58 6.43 18.96 18.47
N ILE A 59 5.59 19.18 19.49
CA ILE A 59 4.26 18.59 19.53
C ILE A 59 3.39 19.13 18.40
N LEU A 60 3.41 20.44 18.16
CA LEU A 60 2.62 21.06 17.11
C LEU A 60 3.02 20.56 15.72
N ASP A 61 4.33 20.45 15.45
CA ASP A 61 4.84 19.92 14.19
C ASP A 61 4.39 18.47 13.97
N ARG A 62 4.54 17.62 15.00
CA ARG A 62 4.06 16.23 14.96
C ARG A 62 2.56 16.12 14.69
N LEU A 63 1.76 16.95 15.37
CA LEU A 63 0.31 16.99 15.16
C LEU A 63 -0.02 17.49 13.75
N ASN A 64 0.75 18.44 13.22
CA ASN A 64 0.54 18.97 11.89
C ASN A 64 0.89 17.93 10.81
N SER A 65 2.06 17.30 10.85
CA SER A 65 2.44 16.25 9.89
C SER A 65 1.47 15.06 9.90
N ALA A 66 1.00 14.65 11.09
CA ALA A 66 0.01 13.58 11.21
C ALA A 66 -1.35 13.97 10.58
N ARG A 67 -1.74 15.25 10.67
CA ARG A 67 -2.95 15.77 10.02
C ARG A 67 -2.78 15.82 8.51
N GLU A 68 -1.64 16.29 8.02
CA GLU A 68 -1.32 16.35 6.59
C GLU A 68 -1.34 14.95 5.95
N GLU A 69 -0.71 13.96 6.59
CA GLU A 69 -0.72 12.58 6.11
C GLU A 69 -2.15 12.02 6.04
N ARG A 70 -2.97 12.29 7.06
CA ARG A 70 -4.36 11.84 7.08
C ARG A 70 -5.19 12.49 5.98
N GLN A 71 -5.04 13.80 5.78
CA GLN A 71 -5.72 14.53 4.72
C GLN A 71 -5.32 14.04 3.34
N LEU A 72 -4.03 13.75 3.14
CA LEU A 72 -3.50 13.16 1.91
C LEU A 72 -4.15 11.78 1.66
N LYS A 73 -4.14 10.89 2.66
CA LYS A 73 -4.78 9.57 2.57
C LYS A 73 -6.27 9.66 2.22
N ASP A 74 -7.01 10.54 2.88
CA ASP A 74 -8.44 10.76 2.62
C ASP A 74 -8.68 11.37 1.23
N MET A 75 -7.81 12.26 0.76
CA MET A 75 -7.86 12.81 -0.61
C MET A 75 -7.61 11.71 -1.64
N LEU A 76 -6.55 10.91 -1.45
CA LEU A 76 -6.19 9.83 -2.36
C LEU A 76 -7.32 8.80 -2.47
N ILE A 77 -7.93 8.38 -1.36
CA ILE A 77 -9.07 7.45 -1.37
C ILE A 77 -10.23 8.02 -2.18
N ARG A 78 -10.57 9.30 -1.97
CA ARG A 78 -11.65 9.97 -2.72
C ARG A 78 -11.36 10.04 -4.22
N ARG A 79 -10.12 10.35 -4.60
CA ARG A 79 -9.70 10.39 -6.01
C ARG A 79 -9.68 8.98 -6.63
N ALA A 80 -9.26 7.97 -5.88
CA ALA A 80 -9.30 6.57 -6.31
C ALA A 80 -10.72 6.06 -6.55
N HIS A 81 -11.75 6.60 -5.87
CA HIS A 81 -13.15 6.29 -6.15
C HIS A 81 -13.68 6.94 -7.45
N SER A 82 -12.93 7.84 -8.09
CA SER A 82 -13.39 8.53 -9.28
C SER A 82 -13.76 7.58 -10.43
N ARG A 83 -14.85 7.93 -11.13
CA ARG A 83 -15.27 7.28 -12.37
C ARG A 83 -14.43 7.72 -13.58
N TYR A 84 -13.67 8.79 -13.43
CA TYR A 84 -12.75 9.28 -14.45
C TYR A 84 -11.40 8.60 -14.28
N ASN A 85 -11.00 7.85 -15.33
CA ASN A 85 -9.79 7.02 -15.27
C ASN A 85 -8.54 7.82 -14.90
N HIS A 86 -8.32 8.97 -15.51
CA HIS A 86 -7.13 9.79 -15.23
C HIS A 86 -6.99 10.14 -13.74
N THR A 87 -8.07 10.61 -13.10
CA THR A 87 -8.06 10.99 -11.68
C THR A 87 -7.83 9.80 -10.75
N ALA A 88 -8.48 8.67 -11.04
CA ALA A 88 -8.34 7.47 -10.24
C ALA A 88 -6.95 6.85 -10.43
N LEU A 89 -6.45 6.78 -11.67
CA LEU A 89 -5.15 6.24 -12.00
C LEU A 89 -4.01 7.02 -11.34
N GLU A 90 -4.06 8.35 -11.38
CA GLU A 90 -3.09 9.22 -10.70
C GLU A 90 -3.09 8.96 -9.19
N ALA A 91 -4.27 8.82 -8.57
CA ALA A 91 -4.36 8.51 -7.15
C ALA A 91 -3.81 7.12 -6.80
N ILE A 92 -4.08 6.10 -7.62
CA ILE A 92 -3.52 4.75 -7.43
C ILE A 92 -1.99 4.78 -7.58
N GLU A 93 -1.47 5.53 -8.56
CA GLU A 93 -0.04 5.69 -8.76
C GLU A 93 0.64 6.41 -7.59
N ASP A 94 0.05 7.49 -7.08
CA ASP A 94 0.53 8.17 -5.87
C ASP A 94 0.53 7.23 -4.67
N MET A 95 -0.55 6.47 -4.46
CA MET A 95 -0.62 5.46 -3.39
C MET A 95 0.46 4.38 -3.55
N ARG A 96 0.79 3.99 -4.79
CA ARG A 96 1.84 3.00 -5.09
C ARG A 96 3.21 3.54 -4.74
N VAL A 97 3.53 4.76 -5.17
CA VAL A 97 4.82 5.43 -4.90
C VAL A 97 5.01 5.65 -3.40
N LEU A 98 3.94 6.01 -2.68
CA LEU A 98 3.97 6.23 -1.23
C LEU A 98 3.93 4.92 -0.42
N GLY A 99 3.76 3.76 -1.06
CA GLY A 99 3.66 2.45 -0.39
C GLY A 99 2.31 2.19 0.28
N TYR A 100 1.32 3.07 0.10
CA TYR A 100 0.00 2.97 0.73
C TYR A 100 -0.85 1.83 0.18
N LEU A 101 -0.60 1.36 -1.04
CA LEU A 101 -1.25 0.17 -1.57
C LEU A 101 -0.91 -1.08 -0.75
N GLU A 102 0.37 -1.28 -0.42
CA GLU A 102 0.82 -2.43 0.40
C GLU A 102 0.41 -2.31 1.87
N GLU A 103 0.21 -1.09 2.36
CA GLU A 103 -0.29 -0.82 3.72
C GLU A 103 -1.80 -1.08 3.88
N GLY A 104 -2.51 -1.38 2.79
CA GLY A 104 -3.95 -1.63 2.82
C GLY A 104 -4.79 -0.38 2.98
N LEU A 105 -4.34 0.76 2.43
CA LEU A 105 -5.15 1.99 2.44
C LEU A 105 -6.52 1.80 1.78
N LEU A 106 -6.59 0.90 0.79
CA LEU A 106 -7.80 0.56 0.04
C LEU A 106 -8.59 -0.62 0.65
N ALA A 107 -8.06 -1.30 1.68
CA ALA A 107 -8.75 -2.40 2.33
C ALA A 107 -10.05 -1.92 3.01
N GLY A 108 -11.13 -2.69 2.85
CA GLY A 108 -12.46 -2.39 3.39
C GLY A 108 -13.14 -1.15 2.79
N ARG A 109 -12.63 -0.57 1.69
CA ARG A 109 -13.17 0.67 1.10
C ARG A 109 -14.26 0.39 0.08
N GLU A 110 -15.23 1.30 0.02
CA GLU A 110 -16.27 1.31 -1.00
C GLU A 110 -15.77 2.03 -2.27
N LEU A 111 -15.42 1.26 -3.29
CA LEU A 111 -14.80 1.74 -4.53
C LEU A 111 -15.66 1.37 -5.75
N ARG A 112 -16.97 1.29 -5.52
CA ARG A 112 -17.96 0.88 -6.53
C ARG A 112 -17.97 1.83 -7.70
N GLY A 113 -17.89 1.28 -8.91
CA GLY A 113 -17.92 2.05 -10.15
C GLY A 113 -16.68 2.90 -10.42
N SER A 114 -15.61 2.75 -9.64
CA SER A 114 -14.35 3.44 -9.91
C SER A 114 -13.76 3.01 -11.25
N ASN A 115 -12.92 3.85 -11.86
CA ASN A 115 -12.30 3.52 -13.14
C ASN A 115 -10.79 3.35 -12.98
N TRP A 116 -10.36 2.11 -12.75
CA TRP A 116 -8.97 1.71 -12.57
C TRP A 116 -8.40 1.03 -13.82
N GLN A 117 -8.91 1.40 -15.01
CA GLN A 117 -8.35 0.90 -16.26
C GLN A 117 -6.85 1.20 -16.31
N SER A 118 -6.05 0.18 -16.64
CA SER A 118 -4.58 0.23 -16.70
C SER A 118 -3.88 0.59 -15.38
N ALA A 119 -4.55 0.44 -14.23
CA ALA A 119 -3.94 0.71 -12.93
C ALA A 119 -2.88 -0.34 -12.56
N ASN A 120 -1.79 0.12 -11.96
CA ASN A 120 -0.79 -0.76 -11.36
C ASN A 120 -1.13 -0.97 -9.88
N LEU A 121 -1.64 -2.15 -9.56
CA LEU A 121 -2.03 -2.59 -8.21
C LEU A 121 -1.07 -3.68 -7.68
N TYR A 122 0.19 -3.66 -8.13
CA TYR A 122 1.24 -4.56 -7.66
C TYR A 122 1.30 -4.56 -6.13
N LYS A 123 1.13 -5.75 -5.52
CA LYS A 123 1.08 -5.99 -4.06
C LYS A 123 0.03 -5.19 -3.29
N ALA A 124 -0.97 -4.61 -3.96
CA ALA A 124 -2.02 -3.87 -3.29
C ALA A 124 -2.82 -4.79 -2.34
N ASP A 125 -3.08 -4.32 -1.13
CA ASP A 125 -4.04 -4.94 -0.22
C ASP A 125 -5.43 -4.32 -0.41
N LEU A 126 -6.30 -5.12 -1.03
CA LEU A 126 -7.69 -4.81 -1.37
C LEU A 126 -8.66 -5.70 -0.57
N THR A 127 -8.19 -6.28 0.55
CA THR A 127 -9.00 -7.15 1.41
C THR A 127 -10.30 -6.46 1.81
N ASP A 128 -11.42 -7.17 1.74
CA ASP A 128 -12.77 -6.68 2.10
C ASP A 128 -13.25 -5.43 1.32
N SER A 129 -12.54 -5.00 0.27
CA SER A 129 -12.94 -3.83 -0.53
C SER A 129 -14.15 -4.11 -1.43
N ASP A 130 -14.94 -3.09 -1.76
CA ASP A 130 -16.08 -3.20 -2.66
C ASP A 130 -15.75 -2.59 -4.03
N LEU A 131 -15.36 -3.45 -4.97
CA LEU A 131 -15.03 -3.09 -6.35
C LEU A 131 -16.19 -3.37 -7.31
N THR A 132 -17.43 -3.49 -6.81
CA THR A 132 -18.59 -3.80 -7.66
C THR A 132 -18.70 -2.76 -8.78
N ASN A 133 -18.77 -3.23 -10.03
CA ASN A 133 -18.84 -2.40 -11.25
C ASN A 133 -17.63 -1.49 -11.51
N ALA A 134 -16.52 -1.65 -10.79
CA ALA A 134 -15.27 -0.96 -11.12
C ALA A 134 -14.73 -1.41 -12.49
N VAL A 135 -14.17 -0.48 -13.26
CA VAL A 135 -13.50 -0.79 -14.53
C VAL A 135 -12.06 -1.19 -14.24
N LEU A 136 -11.74 -2.48 -14.40
CA LEU A 136 -10.43 -3.07 -14.09
C LEU A 136 -9.66 -3.50 -15.35
N LYS A 137 -10.11 -3.04 -16.52
CA LYS A 137 -9.54 -3.43 -17.81
C LYS A 137 -8.03 -3.12 -17.85
N ASN A 138 -7.22 -4.11 -18.22
CA ASN A 138 -5.76 -4.02 -18.30
C ASN A 138 -5.06 -3.64 -16.98
N ALA A 139 -5.72 -3.79 -15.81
CA ALA A 139 -5.07 -3.52 -14.53
C ALA A 139 -4.11 -4.66 -14.15
N ASP A 140 -3.00 -4.32 -13.51
CA ASP A 140 -1.99 -5.26 -13.00
C ASP A 140 -2.25 -5.56 -11.52
N PHE A 141 -2.63 -6.80 -11.21
CA PHE A 141 -2.91 -7.27 -9.85
C PHE A 141 -1.82 -8.21 -9.31
N VAL A 142 -0.62 -8.19 -9.86
CA VAL A 142 0.47 -9.09 -9.46
C VAL A 142 0.70 -9.01 -7.94
N HIS A 143 0.65 -10.15 -7.27
CA HIS A 143 0.78 -10.29 -5.82
C HIS A 143 -0.19 -9.48 -4.96
N SER A 144 -1.28 -8.96 -5.53
CA SER A 144 -2.32 -8.27 -4.78
C SER A 144 -3.14 -9.23 -3.90
N ASN A 145 -3.80 -8.69 -2.89
CA ASN A 145 -4.69 -9.45 -2.02
C ASN A 145 -6.14 -8.97 -2.19
N LEU A 146 -6.97 -9.78 -2.85
CA LEU A 146 -8.40 -9.52 -3.08
C LEU A 146 -9.29 -10.31 -2.11
N ARG A 147 -8.76 -10.89 -1.02
CA ARG A 147 -9.55 -11.73 -0.11
C ARG A 147 -10.82 -10.99 0.34
N ASN A 148 -11.98 -11.62 0.17
CA ASN A 148 -13.31 -11.07 0.44
C ASN A 148 -13.68 -9.79 -0.34
N ALA A 149 -12.87 -9.35 -1.31
CA ALA A 149 -13.21 -8.20 -2.13
C ALA A 149 -14.46 -8.52 -2.97
N LYS A 150 -15.38 -7.56 -3.07
CA LYS A 150 -16.55 -7.69 -3.95
C LYS A 150 -16.15 -7.29 -5.36
N VAL A 151 -15.80 -8.29 -6.15
CA VAL A 151 -15.46 -8.17 -7.57
C VAL A 151 -16.03 -9.41 -8.27
N ASN A 152 -16.53 -9.25 -9.49
CA ASN A 152 -17.06 -10.38 -10.25
C ASN A 152 -16.06 -10.92 -11.28
N GLU A 153 -16.34 -12.13 -11.73
CA GLU A 153 -15.50 -12.89 -12.67
C GLU A 153 -15.27 -12.17 -13.99
N LYS A 154 -16.30 -11.44 -14.49
CA LYS A 154 -16.19 -10.64 -15.71
C LYS A 154 -15.21 -9.48 -15.55
N GLN A 155 -15.16 -8.84 -14.39
CA GLN A 155 -14.19 -7.77 -14.09
C GLN A 155 -12.77 -8.34 -14.00
N LEU A 156 -12.58 -9.49 -13.36
CA LEU A 156 -11.27 -10.13 -13.21
C LEU A 156 -10.70 -10.63 -14.54
N MET A 157 -11.53 -11.21 -15.41
CA MET A 157 -11.12 -11.67 -16.74
C MET A 157 -10.61 -10.54 -17.66
N GLN A 158 -10.95 -9.28 -17.36
CA GLN A 158 -10.51 -8.12 -18.15
C GLN A 158 -9.17 -7.52 -17.67
N THR A 159 -8.61 -8.02 -16.57
CA THR A 159 -7.33 -7.54 -16.04
C THR A 159 -6.17 -7.93 -16.95
N GLU A 160 -5.03 -7.26 -16.81
CA GLU A 160 -3.84 -7.59 -17.59
C GLU A 160 -3.18 -8.85 -17.05
N THR A 161 -3.02 -8.93 -15.73
CA THR A 161 -2.35 -10.03 -15.04
C THR A 161 -2.81 -10.09 -13.59
N MET A 162 -2.82 -11.30 -13.04
CA MET A 162 -3.16 -11.57 -11.64
C MET A 162 -2.15 -12.54 -11.00
N TYR A 163 -0.96 -12.68 -11.59
CA TYR A 163 0.04 -13.62 -11.12
C TYR A 163 0.34 -13.44 -9.63
N GLY A 164 0.21 -14.54 -8.88
CA GLY A 164 0.49 -14.56 -7.44
C GLY A 164 -0.51 -13.79 -6.58
N ALA A 165 -1.63 -13.33 -7.13
CA ALA A 165 -2.69 -12.69 -6.37
C ALA A 165 -3.45 -13.70 -5.49
N VAL A 166 -4.05 -13.19 -4.42
CA VAL A 166 -5.03 -13.92 -3.61
C VAL A 166 -6.42 -13.54 -4.09
N MET A 167 -7.23 -14.53 -4.45
CA MET A 167 -8.58 -14.40 -4.99
C MET A 167 -9.60 -14.01 -3.91
N PRO A 168 -10.80 -13.56 -4.29
CA PRO A 168 -11.89 -13.25 -3.34
C PRO A 168 -12.24 -14.38 -2.38
N ASP A 169 -12.10 -15.64 -2.81
CA ASP A 169 -12.32 -16.84 -1.97
C ASP A 169 -11.14 -17.15 -1.01
N GLY A 170 -10.09 -16.33 -1.03
CA GLY A 170 -8.88 -16.49 -0.23
C GLY A 170 -7.86 -17.48 -0.80
N LYS A 171 -8.15 -18.15 -1.91
CA LYS A 171 -7.20 -19.04 -2.57
C LYS A 171 -6.23 -18.26 -3.45
N LYS A 172 -5.13 -18.88 -3.82
CA LYS A 172 -4.22 -18.33 -4.82
C LYS A 172 -4.91 -18.33 -6.19
N TYR A 173 -4.68 -17.29 -6.97
CA TYR A 173 -5.10 -17.28 -8.37
C TYR A 173 -4.44 -18.43 -9.14
N ASP A 174 -5.28 -19.19 -9.84
CA ASP A 174 -4.95 -20.45 -10.51
C ASP A 174 -4.81 -20.30 -12.03
N GLY A 175 -4.72 -19.08 -12.54
CA GLY A 175 -4.57 -18.84 -13.97
C GLY A 175 -5.83 -18.99 -14.80
N ARG A 176 -7.01 -19.27 -14.20
CA ARG A 176 -8.26 -19.66 -14.90
C ARG A 176 -8.70 -18.76 -16.06
N TYR A 177 -8.29 -17.49 -16.07
CA TYR A 177 -8.69 -16.54 -17.11
C TYR A 177 -7.74 -16.51 -18.31
N ASN A 178 -6.59 -17.19 -18.27
CA ASN A 178 -5.59 -17.16 -19.34
C ASN A 178 -5.24 -15.71 -19.76
N LEU A 179 -4.92 -14.87 -18.77
CA LEU A 179 -4.65 -13.46 -19.03
C LEU A 179 -3.37 -13.30 -19.86
N ALA A 180 -3.40 -12.37 -20.81
CA ALA A 180 -2.27 -12.13 -21.72
C ALA A 180 -0.99 -11.72 -20.96
N GLY A 181 -1.14 -10.89 -19.92
CA GLY A 181 -0.03 -10.48 -19.08
C GLY A 181 0.58 -11.65 -18.31
N ASP A 182 -0.22 -12.59 -17.81
CA ASP A 182 0.31 -13.78 -17.13
C ASP A 182 1.24 -14.59 -18.05
N PHE A 183 0.83 -14.84 -19.30
CA PHE A 183 1.70 -15.52 -20.28
C PHE A 183 2.95 -14.71 -20.63
N ALA A 184 2.84 -13.38 -20.70
CA ALA A 184 4.00 -12.53 -20.92
C ALA A 184 5.02 -12.65 -19.77
N TYR A 185 4.55 -12.72 -18.51
CA TYR A 185 5.41 -12.95 -17.34
C TYR A 185 6.00 -14.38 -17.32
N ALA A 186 5.20 -15.39 -17.64
CA ALA A 186 5.65 -16.78 -17.71
C ALA A 186 6.74 -16.96 -18.79
N LYS A 187 6.52 -16.41 -19.98
CA LYS A 187 7.48 -16.44 -21.10
C LYS A 187 8.80 -15.75 -20.74
N ARG A 188 8.74 -14.60 -20.05
CA ARG A 188 9.94 -13.90 -19.53
C ARG A 188 10.69 -14.73 -18.49
N SER A 189 10.01 -15.64 -17.82
CA SER A 189 10.57 -16.57 -16.83
C SER A 189 11.01 -17.91 -17.44
N ASN A 190 11.06 -18.01 -18.78
CA ASN A 190 11.43 -19.22 -19.54
C ASN A 190 10.53 -20.44 -19.25
N VAL A 191 9.24 -20.20 -19.01
CA VAL A 191 8.20 -21.23 -18.82
C VAL A 191 7.60 -21.60 -20.18
N ASP A 192 7.39 -22.89 -20.42
CA ASP A 192 6.63 -23.36 -21.59
C ASP A 192 5.13 -23.09 -21.38
N ILE A 193 4.62 -22.07 -22.06
CA ILE A 193 3.20 -21.67 -21.98
C ILE A 193 2.25 -22.69 -22.63
N GLY A 194 2.77 -23.61 -23.46
CA GLY A 194 2.00 -24.69 -24.08
C GLY A 194 1.83 -25.91 -23.18
N SER A 195 2.59 -25.98 -22.08
CA SER A 195 2.59 -27.07 -21.11
C SER A 195 1.71 -26.70 -19.91
N PRO A 196 0.52 -27.34 -19.74
CA PRO A 196 -0.33 -27.10 -18.56
C PRO A 196 0.38 -27.39 -17.23
N GLU A 197 1.27 -28.37 -17.22
CA GLU A 197 2.13 -28.72 -16.09
C GLU A 197 3.04 -27.56 -15.68
N ASP A 198 3.74 -26.97 -16.65
CA ASP A 198 4.67 -25.86 -16.39
C ASP A 198 3.91 -24.59 -15.98
N MET A 199 2.75 -24.32 -16.58
CA MET A 199 1.90 -23.20 -16.19
C MET A 199 1.34 -23.39 -14.78
N ALA A 200 0.85 -24.59 -14.43
CA ALA A 200 0.36 -24.87 -13.08
C ALA A 200 1.47 -24.70 -12.03
N LEU A 201 2.68 -25.19 -12.34
CA LEU A 201 3.86 -25.00 -11.49
C LEU A 201 4.21 -23.52 -11.35
N TRP A 202 4.17 -22.75 -12.44
CA TRP A 202 4.44 -21.31 -12.43
C TRP A 202 3.43 -20.53 -11.58
N TYR A 203 2.13 -20.82 -11.72
CA TYR A 203 1.10 -20.28 -10.82
C TYR A 203 1.24 -20.80 -9.39
N GLY A 204 2.02 -21.86 -9.16
CA GLY A 204 2.20 -22.50 -7.86
C GLY A 204 0.92 -23.14 -7.33
N VAL A 205 0.17 -23.78 -8.22
CA VAL A 205 -1.05 -24.56 -7.92
C VAL A 205 -0.90 -25.97 -8.46
N ALA A 206 -1.70 -26.91 -7.96
CA ALA A 206 -1.72 -28.26 -8.52
C ALA A 206 -2.28 -28.25 -9.95
N LEU A 207 -1.79 -29.15 -10.81
CA LEU A 207 -2.23 -29.28 -12.21
C LEU A 207 -3.75 -29.45 -12.32
N ASP A 208 -4.35 -30.26 -11.45
CA ASP A 208 -5.79 -30.48 -11.47
C ASP A 208 -6.58 -29.22 -11.12
N VAL A 209 -6.06 -28.37 -10.22
CA VAL A 209 -6.66 -27.07 -9.87
C VAL A 209 -6.59 -26.12 -11.06
N TYR A 210 -5.42 -26.02 -11.71
CA TYR A 210 -5.24 -25.22 -12.94
C TYR A 210 -6.24 -25.65 -14.02
N LEU A 211 -6.26 -26.94 -14.37
CA LEU A 211 -7.13 -27.48 -15.42
C LEU A 211 -8.63 -27.30 -15.10
N LYS A 212 -9.03 -27.52 -13.83
CA LYS A 212 -10.42 -27.27 -13.39
C LYS A 212 -10.79 -25.79 -13.49
N GLY A 213 -9.87 -24.88 -13.14
CA GLY A 213 -10.07 -23.45 -13.29
C GLY A 213 -10.31 -23.05 -14.74
N GLN A 214 -9.47 -23.53 -15.66
CA GLN A 214 -9.64 -23.31 -17.10
C GLN A 214 -10.96 -23.87 -17.63
N GLN A 215 -11.31 -25.10 -17.23
CA GLN A 215 -12.57 -25.73 -17.64
C GLN A 215 -13.77 -24.93 -17.14
N TRP A 216 -13.76 -24.55 -15.85
CA TRP A 216 -14.81 -23.73 -15.27
C TRP A 216 -14.99 -22.40 -16.00
N ALA A 217 -13.89 -21.73 -16.37
CA ALA A 217 -13.95 -20.47 -17.12
C ALA A 217 -14.62 -20.66 -18.49
N ARG A 218 -14.27 -21.73 -19.22
CA ARG A 218 -14.91 -22.08 -20.50
C ARG A 218 -16.41 -22.32 -20.37
N ASP A 219 -16.84 -22.95 -19.28
CA ASP A 219 -18.23 -23.33 -19.07
C ASP A 219 -19.10 -22.17 -18.55
N ASN A 220 -18.51 -21.19 -17.87
CA ASN A 220 -19.24 -20.14 -17.13
C ASN A 220 -19.05 -18.71 -17.66
N LEU A 221 -18.08 -18.46 -18.54
CA LEU A 221 -17.77 -17.12 -19.04
C LEU A 221 -18.02 -17.02 -20.57
N PRO A 222 -19.12 -16.37 -21.01
CA PRO A 222 -19.53 -16.32 -22.42
C PRO A 222 -18.51 -15.63 -23.35
N ASP A 223 -17.78 -14.64 -22.81
CA ASP A 223 -16.80 -13.83 -23.56
C ASP A 223 -15.36 -14.39 -23.44
N TYR A 224 -15.18 -15.59 -22.87
CA TYR A 224 -13.87 -16.21 -22.70
C TYR A 224 -13.34 -16.70 -24.05
N GLN A 225 -12.36 -15.97 -24.59
CA GLN A 225 -11.61 -16.40 -25.77
C GLN A 225 -10.28 -17.00 -25.30
N GLN A 226 -10.03 -18.27 -25.66
CA GLN A 226 -8.70 -18.83 -25.46
C GLN A 226 -7.68 -17.95 -26.20
N PRO A 227 -6.55 -17.59 -25.57
CA PRO A 227 -5.45 -16.99 -26.29
C PRO A 227 -5.07 -17.93 -27.43
N ARG A 228 -5.05 -17.40 -28.65
CA ARG A 228 -4.48 -18.16 -29.78
C ARG A 228 -2.99 -18.34 -29.45
N GLY A 229 -2.59 -19.60 -29.28
CA GLY A 229 -1.20 -19.98 -29.01
C GLY A 229 -0.23 -19.45 -30.05
#